data_AF-A0A974GT09-F1
#
_entry.id   AF-A0A974GT09-F1
#
_cell.length_a   1.000
_cell.length_b   1.000
_cell.length_c   1.000
_cell.angle_alpha   90.00
_cell.angle_beta   90.00
_cell.angle_gamma   90.00
#
_symmetry.space_group_name_H-M   'P 1'
#
loop_
_entity.id
_entity.type
_entity.pdbx_description
1 polymer ?
#
loop_
_entity_poly.entity_id
_entity_poly.type
_entity_poly.pdbx_seq_one_letter_code
_entity_poly.pdbx_strand_id
1 'polypeptide(L)'
;MPVFNWVALKPSQIDGTVFTELNDEKVLQELDMSDFEEQFKTKAQGPALDISALKAKATQKAPSKVTLMESNRAKNLAITLRKGGRSIQDICTAIETYDQQALSLDFLELLLRFLPTEYERTLIGKFEREQQPLEELSDEDQFMIRFSKIPRLAERMNVMIFLGNFSDTAQLLMPQLNAIIAASISLKASSKLRHILEIVLAFGNYMNSSKRGAAYGFRLQSLDALLEMKSTDRKQTLLHYLVRVITEKYPELTGFHTELHFLDKAGTVSLDGVLQDVRALQQGMELTRREFLRQDDSPVLKDFLKVNSEVMEKLQADSKTAKEAYESAVEYFGENPKTSPPTTFFPMFMRFIRAYK
;
A
#
# COMPACT_ATOMS: atom_id res chain seq x y z
N MET A 1 -10.51 -39.61 -0.77
CA MET A 1 -10.02 -38.48 0.04
C MET A 1 -10.32 -37.16 -0.66
N PRO A 2 -10.62 -36.06 0.08
CA PRO A 2 -10.75 -34.73 -0.47
C PRO A 2 -9.41 -34.27 -1.09
N VAL A 3 -9.49 -33.45 -2.14
CA VAL A 3 -8.29 -32.87 -2.76
C VAL A 3 -7.76 -31.76 -1.85
N PHE A 4 -6.47 -31.83 -1.49
CA PHE A 4 -5.79 -30.74 -0.79
C PHE A 4 -5.30 -29.71 -1.82
N ASN A 5 -5.97 -28.54 -1.85
CA ASN A 5 -5.69 -27.46 -2.80
C ASN A 5 -4.43 -26.65 -2.42
N TRP A 6 -3.30 -27.32 -2.21
CA TRP A 6 -2.02 -26.63 -2.03
C TRP A 6 -1.45 -26.12 -3.36
N VAL A 7 -0.65 -25.05 -3.30
CA VAL A 7 0.08 -24.54 -4.46
C VAL A 7 1.49 -25.14 -4.41
N ALA A 8 1.70 -26.19 -5.19
CA ALA A 8 2.99 -26.87 -5.24
C ALA A 8 4.07 -26.01 -5.91
N LEU A 9 5.28 -26.03 -5.37
CA LEU A 9 6.46 -25.46 -6.02
C LEU A 9 6.83 -26.31 -7.25
N LYS A 10 7.26 -25.66 -8.34
CA LYS A 10 7.80 -26.38 -9.50
C LYS A 10 9.15 -27.00 -9.13
N PRO A 11 9.53 -28.16 -9.70
CA PRO A 11 10.82 -28.81 -9.40
C PRO A 11 12.03 -27.89 -9.54
N SER A 12 12.00 -26.98 -10.52
CA SER A 12 13.06 -25.98 -10.76
C SER A 12 13.20 -24.91 -9.66
N GLN A 13 12.28 -24.86 -8.70
CA GLN A 13 12.25 -23.90 -7.59
C GLN A 13 12.63 -24.55 -6.25
N ILE A 14 12.93 -25.85 -6.25
CA ILE A 14 13.18 -26.63 -5.02
C ILE A 14 14.63 -26.52 -4.58
N ASP A 15 15.58 -26.48 -5.51
CA ASP A 15 17.02 -26.46 -5.21
C ASP A 15 17.41 -25.28 -4.31
N GLY A 16 18.05 -25.58 -3.17
CA GLY A 16 18.49 -24.59 -2.19
C GLY A 16 17.39 -24.09 -1.23
N THR A 17 16.23 -24.72 -1.22
CA THR A 17 15.15 -24.44 -0.26
C THR A 17 15.11 -25.50 0.84
N VAL A 18 14.39 -25.23 1.93
CA VAL A 18 14.19 -26.20 3.02
C VAL A 18 13.60 -27.54 2.53
N PHE A 19 12.86 -27.54 1.41
CA PHE A 19 12.21 -28.73 0.87
C PHE A 19 13.20 -29.80 0.36
N THR A 20 14.47 -29.44 0.10
CA THR A 20 15.51 -30.44 -0.20
C THR A 20 15.97 -31.22 1.03
N GLU A 21 15.68 -30.72 2.23
CA GLU A 21 16.08 -31.32 3.51
C GLU A 21 14.93 -32.11 4.16
N LEU A 22 13.73 -32.08 3.59
CA LEU A 22 12.56 -32.81 4.09
C LEU A 22 12.51 -34.22 3.50
N ASN A 23 12.00 -35.16 4.29
CA ASN A 23 11.76 -36.53 3.87
C ASN A 23 10.36 -36.95 4.35
N ASP A 24 9.40 -36.87 3.44
CA ASP A 24 8.00 -37.22 3.66
C ASP A 24 7.81 -38.74 3.83
N GLU A 25 8.58 -39.57 3.14
CA GLU A 25 8.52 -41.04 3.29
C GLU A 25 8.81 -41.49 4.73
N LYS A 26 9.77 -40.85 5.41
CA LYS A 26 10.06 -41.13 6.82
C LYS A 26 8.87 -40.79 7.72
N VAL A 27 8.25 -39.64 7.50
CA VAL A 27 7.10 -39.18 8.28
C VAL A 27 5.88 -40.07 8.04
N LEU A 28 5.65 -40.50 6.80
CA LEU A 28 4.56 -41.41 6.44
C LEU A 28 4.65 -42.78 7.12
N GLN A 29 5.85 -43.23 7.51
CA GLN A 29 6.05 -44.46 8.28
C GLN A 29 5.70 -44.29 9.78
N GLU A 30 5.72 -43.07 10.30
CA GLU A 30 5.40 -42.75 11.70
C GLU A 30 3.92 -42.42 11.91
N LEU A 31 3.20 -42.03 10.85
CA LEU A 31 1.81 -41.59 10.90
C LEU A 31 0.81 -42.74 10.69
N ASP A 32 -0.28 -42.74 11.46
CA ASP A 32 -1.42 -43.63 11.24
C ASP A 32 -2.31 -43.10 10.10
N MET A 33 -1.95 -43.49 8.87
CA MET A 33 -2.71 -43.11 7.68
C MET A 33 -4.10 -43.76 7.64
N SER A 34 -4.36 -44.82 8.42
CA SER A 34 -5.66 -45.48 8.46
C SER A 34 -6.68 -44.65 9.24
N ASP A 35 -6.28 -44.10 10.39
CA ASP A 35 -7.09 -43.14 11.16
C ASP A 35 -7.36 -41.87 10.34
N PHE A 36 -6.33 -41.35 9.66
CA PHE A 36 -6.48 -40.19 8.78
C PHE A 36 -7.46 -40.45 7.63
N GLU A 37 -7.38 -41.60 6.96
CA GLU A 37 -8.33 -41.97 5.92
C GLU A 37 -9.76 -42.13 6.46
N GLU A 38 -9.94 -42.69 7.65
CA GLU A 38 -11.25 -42.84 8.26
C GLU A 38 -11.91 -41.49 8.59
N GLN A 39 -11.13 -40.55 9.12
CA GLN A 39 -11.63 -39.22 9.50
C GLN A 39 -11.91 -38.32 8.29
N PHE A 40 -11.17 -38.49 7.18
CA PHE A 40 -11.25 -37.60 6.02
C PHE A 40 -11.76 -38.28 4.74
N LYS A 41 -12.27 -39.52 4.77
CA LYS A 41 -12.91 -40.15 3.61
C LYS A 41 -14.14 -39.37 3.13
N THR A 42 -14.31 -39.31 1.81
CA THR A 42 -15.50 -38.68 1.20
C THR A 42 -16.66 -39.68 1.19
N LYS A 43 -17.91 -39.19 1.18
CA LYS A 43 -19.14 -40.01 1.22
C LYS A 43 -19.29 -41.04 0.09
N ALA A 44 -18.41 -41.05 -0.90
CA ALA A 44 -18.39 -42.02 -1.99
C ALA A 44 -17.70 -43.37 -1.64
N GLN A 45 -17.17 -43.53 -0.42
CA GLN A 45 -16.36 -44.70 -0.02
C GLN A 45 -16.79 -45.35 1.32
N GLY A 46 -18.07 -45.23 1.71
CA GLY A 46 -18.64 -46.00 2.83
C GLY A 46 -19.32 -47.30 2.38
N PRO A 47 -19.60 -48.27 3.27
CA PRO A 47 -20.41 -49.44 2.93
C PRO A 47 -21.76 -48.98 2.38
N ALA A 48 -22.29 -49.66 1.37
CA ALA A 48 -23.61 -49.41 0.85
C ALA A 48 -24.64 -49.54 1.99
N LEU A 49 -25.09 -48.40 2.52
CA LEU A 49 -26.17 -48.35 3.49
C LEU A 49 -27.47 -48.72 2.78
N ASP A 50 -28.14 -49.72 3.35
CA ASP A 50 -29.38 -50.32 2.89
C ASP A 50 -30.44 -49.26 2.53
N ILE A 51 -30.85 -49.29 1.26
CA ILE A 51 -31.87 -48.42 0.66
C ILE A 51 -33.24 -48.96 1.09
N SER A 52 -33.63 -48.80 2.35
CA SER A 52 -34.97 -49.24 2.78
C SER A 52 -35.60 -48.53 3.98
N ALA A 53 -34.93 -47.57 4.64
CA ALA A 53 -35.46 -46.98 5.90
C ALA A 53 -35.72 -45.46 5.92
N LEU A 54 -35.76 -44.76 4.77
CA LEU A 54 -36.06 -43.31 4.73
C LEU A 54 -37.09 -42.92 3.64
N LYS A 55 -38.20 -43.66 3.56
CA LYS A 55 -39.44 -43.16 2.95
C LYS A 55 -40.37 -42.63 4.04
N ALA A 56 -40.11 -41.43 4.59
CA ALA A 56 -41.11 -40.63 5.30
C ALA A 56 -40.59 -39.22 5.64
N LYS A 57 -40.41 -38.37 4.62
CA LYS A 57 -40.72 -36.93 4.65
C LYS A 57 -40.30 -36.31 3.32
N ALA A 58 -41.20 -36.40 2.35
CA ALA A 58 -41.14 -35.56 1.16
C ALA A 58 -41.48 -34.11 1.56
N THR A 59 -40.49 -33.34 1.99
CA THR A 59 -40.52 -31.89 1.76
C THR A 59 -40.18 -31.68 0.30
N GLN A 60 -41.09 -31.07 -0.45
CA GLN A 60 -40.93 -30.70 -1.85
C GLN A 60 -39.58 -30.00 -2.04
N LYS A 61 -38.60 -30.71 -2.60
CA LYS A 61 -37.40 -30.08 -3.15
C LYS A 61 -37.85 -29.37 -4.42
N ALA A 62 -37.77 -28.04 -4.41
CA ALA A 62 -37.71 -27.28 -5.65
C ALA A 62 -36.69 -27.94 -6.59
N PRO A 63 -36.91 -27.92 -7.92
CA PRO A 63 -35.98 -28.51 -8.88
C PRO A 63 -34.58 -27.97 -8.58
N SER A 64 -33.62 -28.89 -8.38
CA SER A 64 -32.24 -28.50 -8.08
C SER A 64 -31.67 -27.82 -9.33
N LYS A 65 -31.63 -26.49 -9.31
CA LYS A 65 -30.98 -25.69 -10.34
C LYS A 65 -29.56 -26.23 -10.56
N VAL A 66 -29.18 -26.42 -11.82
CA VAL A 66 -27.83 -26.86 -12.21
C VAL A 66 -26.86 -25.78 -11.76
N THR A 67 -25.76 -26.19 -11.11
CA THR A 67 -24.75 -25.26 -10.60
C THR A 67 -23.44 -25.47 -11.35
N LEU A 68 -22.89 -24.41 -11.96
CA LEU A 68 -21.62 -24.49 -12.71
C LEU A 68 -20.43 -24.20 -11.80
N MET A 69 -20.60 -23.26 -10.88
CA MET A 69 -19.57 -22.90 -9.90
C MET A 69 -19.53 -23.86 -8.70
N GLU A 70 -18.36 -23.87 -8.03
CA GLU A 70 -18.21 -24.55 -6.75
C GLU A 70 -19.13 -23.91 -5.68
N SER A 71 -19.69 -24.76 -4.82
CA SER A 71 -20.77 -24.39 -3.89
C SER A 71 -20.39 -23.27 -2.92
N ASN A 72 -19.18 -23.28 -2.35
CA ASN A 72 -18.74 -22.22 -1.46
C ASN A 72 -18.49 -20.90 -2.20
N ARG A 73 -17.91 -20.97 -3.40
CA ARG A 73 -17.72 -19.79 -4.26
C ARG A 73 -19.06 -19.16 -4.64
N ALA A 74 -20.04 -19.95 -5.06
CA ALA A 74 -21.40 -19.48 -5.33
C ALA A 74 -22.03 -18.82 -4.09
N LYS A 75 -21.94 -19.47 -2.92
CA LYS A 75 -22.45 -18.90 -1.67
C LYS A 75 -21.78 -17.56 -1.32
N ASN A 76 -20.47 -17.46 -1.47
CA ASN A 76 -19.73 -16.23 -1.18
C ASN A 76 -20.07 -15.11 -2.18
N LEU A 77 -20.30 -15.47 -3.45
CA LEU A 77 -20.77 -14.53 -4.46
C LEU A 77 -22.17 -14.03 -4.13
N ALA A 78 -23.09 -14.92 -3.76
CA ALA A 78 -24.45 -14.58 -3.35
C ALA A 78 -24.47 -13.56 -2.19
N ILE A 79 -23.61 -13.77 -1.18
CA ILE A 79 -23.45 -12.85 -0.05
C ILE A 79 -22.95 -11.49 -0.54
N THR A 80 -21.95 -11.48 -1.43
CA THR A 80 -21.38 -10.25 -1.99
C THR A 80 -22.43 -9.48 -2.80
N LEU A 81 -23.16 -10.14 -3.70
CA LEU A 81 -24.22 -9.53 -4.51
C LEU A 81 -25.35 -8.96 -3.64
N ARG A 82 -25.74 -9.66 -2.56
CA ARG A 82 -26.71 -9.13 -1.59
C ARG A 82 -26.23 -7.85 -0.90
N LYS A 83 -24.94 -7.74 -0.59
CA LYS A 83 -24.35 -6.51 -0.04
C LYS A 83 -24.41 -5.36 -1.05
N GLY A 84 -24.25 -5.66 -2.35
CA GLY A 84 -24.36 -4.68 -3.43
C GLY A 84 -25.78 -4.16 -3.63
N GLY A 85 -26.81 -4.99 -3.41
CA GLY A 85 -28.21 -4.59 -3.47
C GLY A 85 -28.70 -4.12 -4.85
N ARG A 86 -27.96 -4.45 -5.92
CA ARG A 86 -28.24 -4.08 -7.31
C ARG A 86 -28.63 -5.31 -8.13
N SER A 87 -29.35 -5.11 -9.23
CA SER A 87 -29.61 -6.21 -10.16
C SER A 87 -28.32 -6.61 -10.89
N ILE A 88 -28.28 -7.86 -11.38
CA ILE A 88 -27.16 -8.38 -12.18
C ILE A 88 -26.89 -7.46 -13.39
N GLN A 89 -27.96 -7.01 -14.04
CA GLN A 89 -27.87 -6.14 -15.22
C GLN A 89 -27.27 -4.79 -14.85
N ASP A 90 -27.71 -4.17 -13.76
CA ASP A 90 -27.20 -2.86 -13.33
C ASP A 90 -25.72 -2.93 -12.98
N ILE A 91 -25.27 -4.01 -12.34
CA ILE A 91 -23.84 -4.21 -12.01
C ILE A 91 -23.01 -4.32 -13.29
N CYS A 92 -23.44 -5.16 -14.24
CA CYS A 92 -22.72 -5.33 -15.50
C CYS A 92 -22.66 -4.02 -16.30
N THR A 93 -23.81 -3.34 -16.45
CA THR A 93 -23.89 -2.06 -17.16
C THR A 93 -23.03 -1.00 -16.49
N ALA A 94 -23.04 -0.88 -15.16
CA ALA A 94 -22.21 0.07 -14.44
C ALA A 94 -20.69 -0.15 -14.68
N ILE A 95 -20.24 -1.40 -14.79
CA ILE A 95 -18.83 -1.71 -15.12
C ILE A 95 -18.51 -1.37 -16.58
N GLU A 96 -19.44 -1.62 -17.51
CA GLU A 96 -19.27 -1.30 -18.93
C GLU A 96 -19.23 0.22 -19.19
N THR A 97 -19.94 1.01 -18.37
CA THR A 97 -20.04 2.47 -18.48
C THR A 97 -19.17 3.23 -17.48
N TYR A 98 -18.42 2.55 -16.62
CA TYR A 98 -17.61 3.14 -15.52
C TYR A 98 -18.43 4.01 -14.55
N ASP A 99 -19.67 3.61 -14.23
CA ASP A 99 -20.55 4.39 -13.36
C ASP A 99 -20.18 4.26 -11.87
N GLN A 100 -19.38 5.22 -11.39
CA GLN A 100 -18.91 5.26 -10.00
C GLN A 100 -20.01 5.57 -8.97
N GLN A 101 -21.17 6.08 -9.40
CA GLN A 101 -22.30 6.36 -8.51
C GLN A 101 -23.16 5.10 -8.29
N ALA A 102 -23.21 4.21 -9.29
CA ALA A 102 -23.94 2.96 -9.18
C ALA A 102 -23.27 1.95 -8.24
N LEU A 103 -21.92 1.87 -8.27
CA LEU A 103 -21.13 0.88 -7.53
C LEU A 103 -20.11 1.54 -6.61
N SER A 104 -20.23 1.31 -5.29
CA SER A 104 -19.24 1.76 -4.31
C SER A 104 -17.89 1.03 -4.48
N LEU A 105 -16.79 1.68 -4.12
CA LEU A 105 -15.43 1.11 -4.16
C LEU A 105 -15.30 -0.18 -3.36
N ASP A 106 -15.77 -0.21 -2.11
CA ASP A 106 -15.77 -1.42 -1.27
C ASP A 106 -16.46 -2.61 -1.96
N PHE A 107 -17.54 -2.35 -2.70
CA PHE A 107 -18.25 -3.38 -3.43
C PHE A 107 -17.46 -3.86 -4.64
N LEU A 108 -16.84 -2.95 -5.40
CA LEU A 108 -15.97 -3.29 -6.53
C LEU A 108 -14.77 -4.13 -6.09
N GLU A 109 -14.12 -3.79 -4.98
CA GLU A 109 -12.99 -4.54 -4.43
C GLU A 109 -13.39 -5.96 -4.00
N LEU A 110 -14.57 -6.10 -3.37
CA LEU A 110 -15.12 -7.41 -3.04
C LEU A 110 -15.43 -8.21 -4.30
N LEU A 111 -16.03 -7.58 -5.31
CA LEU A 111 -16.42 -8.22 -6.55
C LEU A 111 -15.21 -8.64 -7.40
N LEU A 112 -14.09 -7.93 -7.31
CA LEU A 112 -12.84 -8.26 -8.00
C LEU A 112 -12.32 -9.66 -7.63
N ARG A 113 -12.64 -10.15 -6.42
CA ARG A 113 -12.28 -11.51 -5.96
C ARG A 113 -13.06 -12.62 -6.69
N PHE A 114 -14.13 -12.24 -7.39
CA PHE A 114 -15.00 -13.12 -8.15
C PHE A 114 -14.81 -12.98 -9.66
N LEU A 115 -13.69 -12.40 -10.11
CA LEU A 115 -13.32 -12.48 -11.52
C LEU A 115 -13.39 -13.95 -12.01
N PRO A 116 -14.05 -14.23 -13.15
CA PRO A 116 -14.20 -15.59 -13.64
C PRO A 116 -12.84 -16.20 -13.96
N THR A 117 -12.58 -17.37 -13.38
CA THR A 117 -11.37 -18.16 -13.65
C THR A 117 -11.41 -18.78 -15.05
N GLU A 118 -10.26 -19.16 -15.59
CA GLU A 118 -10.17 -19.88 -16.89
C GLU A 118 -11.02 -21.16 -16.91
N TYR A 119 -11.05 -21.87 -15.78
CA TYR A 119 -11.88 -23.06 -15.62
C TYR A 119 -13.38 -22.73 -15.72
N GLU A 120 -13.84 -21.70 -15.00
CA GLU A 120 -15.23 -21.24 -15.05
C GLU A 120 -15.62 -20.74 -16.44
N ARG A 121 -14.74 -20.01 -17.13
CA ARG A 121 -14.95 -19.58 -18.51
C ARG A 121 -15.13 -20.76 -19.46
N THR A 122 -14.37 -21.84 -19.25
CA THR A 122 -14.51 -23.08 -20.03
C THR A 122 -15.85 -23.76 -19.78
N LEU A 123 -16.29 -23.85 -18.52
CA LEU A 123 -17.59 -24.41 -18.15
C LEU A 123 -18.75 -23.60 -18.73
N ILE A 124 -18.69 -22.27 -18.60
CA ILE A 124 -19.66 -21.33 -19.18
C ILE A 124 -19.72 -21.53 -20.70
N GLY A 125 -18.57 -21.54 -21.38
CA GLY A 125 -18.53 -21.73 -22.83
C GLY A 125 -18.99 -23.11 -23.29
N LYS A 126 -18.93 -24.15 -22.44
CA LYS A 126 -19.54 -25.46 -22.73
C LYS A 126 -21.07 -25.39 -22.59
N PHE A 127 -21.56 -24.85 -21.49
CA PHE A 127 -22.99 -24.67 -21.23
C PHE A 127 -23.68 -23.89 -22.35
N GLU A 128 -23.07 -22.79 -22.81
CA GLU A 128 -23.63 -21.96 -23.89
C GLU A 128 -23.67 -22.69 -25.24
N ARG A 129 -22.66 -23.50 -25.56
CA ARG A 129 -22.65 -24.32 -26.79
C ARG A 129 -23.72 -25.40 -26.78
N GLU A 130 -24.04 -25.94 -25.61
CA GLU A 130 -25.08 -26.94 -25.42
C GLU A 130 -26.50 -26.34 -25.42
N GLN A 131 -26.63 -25.01 -25.55
CA GLN A 131 -27.90 -24.26 -25.58
C GLN A 131 -28.85 -24.62 -24.44
N GLN A 132 -28.28 -24.91 -23.26
CA GLN A 132 -29.07 -25.24 -22.08
C GLN A 132 -29.84 -24.01 -21.57
N PRO A 133 -31.07 -24.18 -21.02
CA PRO A 133 -31.89 -23.07 -20.57
C PRO A 133 -31.23 -22.32 -19.40
N LEU A 134 -31.11 -21.00 -19.49
CA LEU A 134 -30.52 -20.16 -18.43
C LEU A 134 -31.35 -20.21 -17.15
N GLU A 135 -32.66 -20.47 -17.27
CA GLU A 135 -33.61 -20.55 -16.16
C GLU A 135 -33.33 -21.75 -15.24
N GLU A 136 -32.61 -22.77 -15.73
CA GLU A 136 -32.20 -23.94 -14.96
C GLU A 136 -30.98 -23.66 -14.08
N LEU A 137 -30.28 -22.54 -14.29
CA LEU A 137 -29.10 -22.15 -13.52
C LEU A 137 -29.43 -21.38 -12.24
N SER A 138 -28.54 -21.49 -11.26
CA SER A 138 -28.52 -20.61 -10.09
C SER A 138 -28.38 -19.14 -10.50
N ASP A 139 -28.88 -18.22 -9.67
CA ASP A 139 -28.82 -16.78 -9.96
C ASP A 139 -27.34 -16.31 -10.01
N GLU A 140 -26.48 -16.97 -9.23
CA GLU A 140 -25.04 -16.77 -9.19
C GLU A 140 -24.34 -17.22 -10.48
N ASP A 141 -24.73 -18.36 -11.05
CA ASP A 141 -24.19 -18.81 -12.34
C ASP A 141 -24.68 -17.91 -13.48
N GLN A 142 -25.94 -17.48 -13.44
CA GLN A 142 -26.47 -16.49 -14.40
C GLN A 142 -25.70 -15.17 -14.32
N PHE A 143 -25.38 -14.71 -13.10
CA PHE A 143 -24.49 -13.56 -12.90
C PHE A 143 -23.12 -13.83 -13.52
N MET A 144 -22.48 -14.97 -13.21
CA MET A 144 -21.12 -15.27 -13.68
C MET A 144 -21.03 -15.36 -15.20
N ILE A 145 -22.05 -15.88 -15.86
CA ILE A 145 -22.16 -15.87 -17.33
C ILE A 145 -22.13 -14.44 -17.86
N ARG A 146 -23.04 -13.56 -17.38
CA ARG A 146 -23.10 -12.17 -17.84
C ARG A 146 -21.81 -11.40 -17.50
N PHE A 147 -21.30 -11.59 -16.29
CA PHE A 147 -20.07 -10.98 -15.81
C PHE A 147 -18.89 -11.38 -16.68
N SER A 148 -18.76 -12.66 -17.06
CA SER A 148 -17.67 -13.16 -17.89
C SER A 148 -17.66 -12.63 -19.33
N LYS A 149 -18.81 -12.15 -19.83
CA LYS A 149 -18.97 -11.57 -21.17
C LYS A 149 -18.48 -10.13 -21.26
N ILE A 150 -18.28 -9.45 -20.13
CA ILE A 150 -17.77 -8.08 -20.13
C ILE A 150 -16.34 -8.09 -20.69
N PRO A 151 -16.07 -7.36 -21.77
CA PRO A 151 -14.75 -7.34 -22.38
C PRO A 151 -13.76 -6.63 -21.46
N ARG A 152 -12.57 -7.23 -21.25
CA ARG A 152 -11.52 -6.67 -20.38
C ARG A 152 -12.02 -6.38 -18.97
N LEU A 153 -12.86 -7.28 -18.44
CA LEU A 153 -13.53 -7.11 -17.14
C LEU A 153 -12.56 -6.72 -16.02
N ALA A 154 -11.44 -7.44 -15.91
CA ALA A 154 -10.45 -7.19 -14.86
C ALA A 154 -9.88 -5.77 -14.98
N GLU A 155 -9.51 -5.35 -16.19
CA GLU A 155 -8.99 -4.01 -16.46
C GLU A 155 -10.03 -2.93 -16.18
N ARG A 156 -11.28 -3.12 -16.62
CA ARG A 156 -12.39 -2.18 -16.37
C ARG A 156 -12.61 -1.95 -14.88
N MET A 157 -12.68 -3.03 -14.10
CA MET A 157 -12.88 -2.95 -12.65
C MET A 157 -11.69 -2.27 -11.96
N ASN A 158 -10.45 -2.63 -12.32
CA ASN A 158 -9.26 -1.98 -11.77
C ASN A 158 -9.20 -0.48 -12.11
N VAL A 159 -9.55 -0.10 -13.33
CA VAL A 159 -9.67 1.31 -13.72
C VAL A 159 -10.74 1.99 -12.87
N MET A 160 -11.94 1.41 -12.76
CA MET A 160 -13.04 1.99 -11.99
C MET A 160 -12.69 2.23 -10.50
N ILE A 161 -11.97 1.28 -9.88
CA ILE A 161 -11.43 1.42 -8.52
C ILE A 161 -10.41 2.57 -8.47
N PHE A 162 -9.47 2.59 -9.42
CA PHE A 162 -8.46 3.65 -9.51
C PHE A 162 -9.09 5.05 -9.67
N LEU A 163 -10.08 5.20 -10.54
CA LEU A 163 -10.78 6.46 -10.76
C LEU A 163 -11.36 7.00 -9.44
N GLY A 164 -11.89 6.13 -8.58
CA GLY A 164 -12.54 6.54 -7.33
C GLY A 164 -11.53 6.88 -6.23
N ASN A 165 -10.38 6.20 -6.22
CA ASN A 165 -9.33 6.42 -5.22
C ASN A 165 -8.37 7.58 -5.57
N PHE A 166 -8.33 8.02 -6.84
CA PHE A 166 -7.32 8.98 -7.32
C PHE A 166 -7.32 10.28 -6.52
N SER A 167 -8.49 10.91 -6.34
CA SER A 167 -8.58 12.23 -5.69
C SER A 167 -8.11 12.18 -4.24
N ASP A 168 -8.59 11.19 -3.47
CA ASP A 168 -8.24 11.03 -2.06
C ASP A 168 -6.75 10.72 -1.89
N THR A 169 -6.21 9.84 -2.75
CA THR A 169 -4.78 9.52 -2.75
C THR A 169 -3.94 10.75 -3.08
N ALA A 170 -4.32 11.51 -4.11
CA ALA A 170 -3.63 12.75 -4.48
C ALA A 170 -3.65 13.79 -3.34
N GLN A 171 -4.81 13.98 -2.70
CA GLN A 171 -4.99 14.89 -1.56
C GLN A 171 -4.17 14.48 -0.34
N LEU A 172 -3.93 13.18 -0.15
CA LEU A 172 -3.07 12.66 0.91
C LEU A 172 -1.57 12.87 0.62
N LEU A 173 -1.15 12.73 -0.64
CA LEU A 173 0.26 12.79 -1.03
C LEU A 173 0.78 14.23 -1.15
N MET A 174 -0.01 15.16 -1.70
CA MET A 174 0.38 16.56 -1.88
C MET A 174 0.93 17.25 -0.61
N PRO A 175 0.26 17.21 0.56
CA PRO A 175 0.77 17.87 1.75
C PRO A 175 2.06 17.24 2.28
N GLN A 176 2.26 15.93 2.08
CA GLN A 176 3.49 15.24 2.48
C GLN A 176 4.68 15.71 1.62
N LEU A 177 4.50 15.78 0.30
CA LEU A 177 5.51 16.31 -0.62
C LEU A 177 5.85 17.77 -0.28
N ASN A 178 4.84 18.62 -0.09
CA ASN A 178 5.04 20.03 0.26
C ASN A 178 5.76 20.21 1.59
N ALA A 179 5.46 19.38 2.60
CA ALA A 179 6.15 19.42 3.89
C ALA A 179 7.64 19.10 3.73
N ILE A 180 7.98 18.05 2.97
CA ILE A 180 9.39 17.69 2.68
C ILE A 180 10.11 18.84 1.95
N ILE A 181 9.50 19.40 0.91
CA ILE A 181 10.06 20.52 0.13
C ILE A 181 10.33 21.72 1.04
N ALA A 182 9.30 22.18 1.76
CA ALA A 182 9.39 23.36 2.60
C ALA A 182 10.40 23.19 3.75
N ALA A 183 10.39 22.03 4.41
CA ALA A 183 11.33 21.70 5.47
C ALA A 183 12.78 21.70 4.96
N SER A 184 13.04 21.01 3.84
CA SER A 184 14.38 20.90 3.26
C SER A 184 14.93 22.25 2.80
N ILE A 185 14.11 23.04 2.11
CA ILE A 185 14.50 24.39 1.65
C ILE A 185 14.73 25.32 2.84
N SER A 186 13.85 25.32 3.84
CA SER A 186 13.97 26.22 4.99
C SER A 186 15.24 25.97 5.81
N LEU A 187 15.62 24.70 6.04
CA LEU A 187 16.88 24.35 6.70
C LEU A 187 18.09 24.89 5.94
N LYS A 188 18.11 24.68 4.61
CA LYS A 188 19.24 25.06 3.76
C LYS A 188 19.35 26.58 3.59
N ALA A 189 18.22 27.28 3.58
CA ALA A 189 18.16 28.72 3.39
C ALA A 189 18.49 29.52 4.66
N SER A 190 18.22 28.97 5.86
CA SER A 190 18.42 29.70 7.12
C SER A 190 19.89 30.09 7.33
N SER A 191 20.18 31.38 7.23
CA SER A 191 21.49 31.94 7.60
C SER A 191 21.71 31.88 9.11
N LYS A 192 20.63 32.05 9.90
CA LYS A 192 20.71 32.01 11.36
C LYS A 192 21.11 30.63 11.89
N LEU A 193 20.53 29.56 11.34
CA LEU A 193 20.92 28.19 11.68
C LEU A 193 22.41 27.96 11.37
N ARG A 194 22.88 28.39 10.20
CA ARG A 194 24.29 28.27 9.81
C ARG A 194 25.22 28.98 10.79
N HIS A 195 24.88 30.20 11.20
CA HIS A 195 25.67 30.95 12.18
C HIS A 195 25.67 30.28 13.56
N ILE A 196 24.54 29.69 13.98
CA ILE A 196 24.50 28.92 15.23
C ILE A 196 25.42 27.70 15.16
N LEU A 197 25.43 26.97 14.04
CA LEU A 197 26.35 25.84 13.85
C LEU A 197 27.82 26.28 13.84
N GLU A 198 28.12 27.47 13.30
CA GLU A 198 29.46 28.07 13.36
C GLU A 198 29.90 28.38 14.80
N ILE A 199 29.00 28.95 15.62
CA ILE A 199 29.27 29.18 17.05
C ILE A 199 29.54 27.83 17.75
N VAL A 200 28.71 26.81 17.51
CA VAL A 200 28.92 25.46 18.07
C VAL A 200 30.29 24.90 17.65
N LEU A 201 30.67 25.04 16.38
CA LEU A 201 31.97 24.61 15.88
C LEU A 201 33.11 25.34 16.58
N ALA A 202 33.02 26.66 16.77
CA ALA A 202 34.03 27.47 17.44
C ALA A 202 34.26 27.00 18.89
N PHE A 203 33.18 26.81 19.65
CA PHE A 203 33.28 26.29 21.03
C PHE A 203 33.83 24.86 21.05
N GLY A 204 33.34 23.98 20.16
CA GLY A 204 33.83 22.62 20.04
C GLY A 204 35.33 22.55 19.74
N ASN A 205 35.82 23.40 18.83
CA ASN A 205 37.24 23.51 18.50
C ASN A 205 38.06 24.04 19.67
N TYR A 206 37.61 25.10 20.34
CA TYR A 206 38.30 25.64 21.50
C TYR A 206 38.49 24.56 22.58
N MET A 207 37.43 23.81 22.88
CA MET A 207 37.42 22.77 23.91
C MET A 207 38.27 21.54 23.56
N ASN A 208 38.40 21.20 22.27
CA ASN A 208 39.11 20.00 21.81
C ASN A 208 40.52 20.26 21.26
N SER A 209 40.89 21.53 21.05
CA SER A 209 42.14 21.97 20.41
C SER A 209 43.40 21.28 20.94
N SER A 210 43.50 21.11 22.26
CA SER A 210 44.68 20.53 22.91
C SER A 210 44.82 19.01 22.78
N LYS A 211 43.75 18.28 22.40
CA LYS A 211 43.74 16.80 22.37
C LYS A 211 43.44 16.20 21.00
N ARG A 212 42.65 16.90 20.17
CA ARG A 212 42.11 16.35 18.91
C ARG A 212 42.36 17.26 17.70
N GLY A 213 43.02 18.40 17.90
CA GLY A 213 43.23 19.39 16.84
C GLY A 213 41.96 20.16 16.46
N ALA A 214 42.01 20.89 15.34
CA ALA A 214 40.90 21.68 14.82
C ALA A 214 40.05 20.88 13.83
N ALA A 215 38.72 20.93 13.98
CA ALA A 215 37.75 20.40 13.05
C ALA A 215 37.15 21.52 12.17
N TYR A 216 36.75 21.15 10.96
CA TYR A 216 36.10 22.07 10.01
C TYR A 216 34.57 21.87 9.92
N GLY A 217 34.03 20.89 10.65
CA GLY A 217 32.62 20.54 10.69
C GLY A 217 32.37 19.37 11.63
N PHE A 218 31.11 19.05 11.89
CA PHE A 218 30.70 17.95 12.76
C PHE A 218 29.44 17.27 12.24
N ARG A 219 29.23 16.01 12.65
CA ARG A 219 28.00 15.24 12.36
C ARG A 219 26.82 15.78 13.15
N LEU A 220 25.62 15.82 12.57
CA LEU A 220 24.44 16.44 13.19
C LEU A 220 24.09 15.83 14.56
N GLN A 221 24.36 14.53 14.76
CA GLN A 221 24.20 13.85 16.05
C GLN A 221 24.96 14.55 17.19
N SER A 222 26.04 15.29 16.90
CA SER A 222 26.81 16.03 17.90
C SER A 222 26.01 17.15 18.58
N LEU A 223 24.88 17.58 17.99
CA LEU A 223 23.97 18.53 18.63
C LEU A 223 23.34 17.95 19.90
N ASP A 224 23.10 16.63 19.95
CA ASP A 224 22.55 15.98 21.14
C ASP A 224 23.56 16.04 22.32
N ALA A 225 24.88 16.02 22.03
CA ALA A 225 25.92 16.12 23.06
C ALA A 225 25.96 17.48 23.79
N LEU A 226 25.42 18.55 23.18
CA LEU A 226 25.32 19.87 23.82
C LEU A 226 24.38 19.86 25.04
N LEU A 227 23.41 18.94 25.06
CA LEU A 227 22.49 18.74 26.17
C LEU A 227 23.12 17.92 27.29
N GLU A 228 24.04 17.02 26.96
CA GLU A 228 24.66 16.10 27.91
C GLU A 228 25.82 16.74 28.67
N MET A 229 26.60 17.59 27.99
CA MET A 229 27.78 18.20 28.59
C MET A 229 27.37 19.27 29.62
N LYS A 230 27.71 19.04 30.88
CA LYS A 230 27.44 19.94 32.00
C LYS A 230 28.65 20.80 32.37
N SER A 231 28.37 21.97 32.95
CA SER A 231 29.38 22.79 33.62
C SER A 231 30.00 22.06 34.81
N THR A 232 31.16 22.55 35.29
CA THR A 232 31.87 21.99 36.45
C THR A 232 31.00 21.92 37.70
N ASP A 233 30.16 22.93 37.92
CA ASP A 233 29.21 22.99 39.03
C ASP A 233 27.91 22.20 38.80
N ARG A 234 27.76 21.56 37.62
CA ARG A 234 26.61 20.80 37.15
C ARG A 234 25.27 21.55 37.13
N LYS A 235 25.29 22.88 37.23
CA LYS A 235 24.07 23.72 37.27
C LYS A 235 23.49 24.01 35.89
N GLN A 236 24.30 23.95 34.84
CA GLN A 236 23.86 24.23 33.47
C GLN A 236 24.53 23.28 32.47
N THR A 237 23.92 23.13 31.29
CA THR A 237 24.53 22.41 30.17
C THR A 237 25.28 23.37 29.24
N LEU A 238 26.08 22.83 28.32
CA LEU A 238 26.72 23.62 27.28
C LEU A 238 25.69 24.35 26.41
N LEU A 239 24.55 23.71 26.12
CA LEU A 239 23.47 24.36 25.39
C LEU A 239 22.93 25.61 26.13
N HIS A 240 22.72 25.55 27.45
CA HIS A 240 22.29 26.71 28.24
C HIS A 240 23.30 27.86 28.13
N TYR A 241 24.59 27.54 28.23
CA TYR A 241 25.65 28.53 28.09
C TYR A 241 25.66 29.16 26.69
N LEU A 242 25.51 28.35 25.63
CA LEU A 242 25.44 28.82 24.25
C LEU A 242 24.22 29.72 24.01
N VAL A 243 23.04 29.35 24.51
CA VAL A 243 21.82 30.16 24.41
C VAL A 243 22.03 31.53 25.06
N ARG A 244 22.65 31.59 26.24
CA ARG A 244 22.99 32.86 26.90
C ARG A 244 23.94 33.70 26.04
N VAL A 245 25.03 33.11 25.56
CA VAL A 245 26.00 33.81 24.68
C VAL A 245 25.33 34.33 23.42
N ILE A 246 24.49 33.52 22.77
CA ILE A 246 23.73 33.91 21.59
C ILE A 246 22.82 35.09 21.91
N THR A 247 22.09 35.06 23.03
CA THR A 247 21.19 36.14 23.43
C THR A 247 21.94 37.44 23.72
N GLU A 248 23.12 37.37 24.35
CA GLU A 248 23.91 38.54 24.72
C GLU A 248 24.74 39.13 23.57
N LYS A 249 25.25 38.29 22.66
CA LYS A 249 26.22 38.69 21.62
C LYS A 249 25.66 38.67 20.20
N TYR A 250 24.62 37.88 19.95
CA TYR A 250 24.02 37.64 18.63
C TYR A 250 22.48 37.62 18.73
N PRO A 251 21.84 38.69 19.25
CA PRO A 251 20.40 38.72 19.51
C PRO A 251 19.54 38.48 18.26
N GLU A 252 20.06 38.75 17.06
CA GLU A 252 19.41 38.46 15.80
C GLU A 252 19.19 36.95 15.55
N LEU A 253 19.99 36.09 16.18
CA LEU A 253 19.93 34.64 16.04
C LEU A 253 18.92 33.97 16.99
N THR A 254 18.44 34.65 18.03
CA THR A 254 17.54 34.07 19.05
C THR A 254 16.26 33.49 18.43
N GLY A 255 15.79 34.09 17.33
CA GLY A 255 14.62 33.64 16.58
C GLY A 255 14.91 32.67 15.43
N PHE A 256 16.08 32.02 15.34
CA PHE A 256 16.41 31.18 14.17
C PHE A 256 15.36 30.10 13.85
N HIS A 257 14.75 29.54 14.89
CA HIS A 257 13.76 28.49 14.77
C HIS A 257 12.47 28.94 14.07
N THR A 258 12.20 30.24 13.93
CA THR A 258 11.05 30.75 13.19
C THR A 258 11.26 30.73 11.68
N GLU A 259 12.50 30.57 11.21
CA GLU A 259 12.81 30.41 9.78
C GLU A 259 12.63 28.96 9.32
N LEU A 260 12.50 28.02 10.25
CA LEU A 260 12.45 26.59 10.00
C LEU A 260 11.01 26.10 10.03
N HIS A 261 10.51 25.63 8.90
CA HIS A 261 9.09 25.36 8.71
C HIS A 261 8.84 23.87 8.46
N PHE A 262 7.69 23.36 8.92
CA PHE A 262 7.20 22.02 8.63
C PHE A 262 8.11 20.85 9.03
N LEU A 263 9.15 21.06 9.83
CA LEU A 263 10.07 20.01 10.28
C LEU A 263 9.36 18.88 11.04
N ASP A 264 8.32 19.22 11.80
CA ASP A 264 7.46 18.29 12.53
C ASP A 264 6.69 17.37 11.57
N LYS A 265 6.04 17.96 10.56
CA LYS A 265 5.26 17.20 9.57
C LYS A 265 6.17 16.41 8.63
N ALA A 266 7.27 17.00 8.17
CA ALA A 266 8.25 16.34 7.32
C ALA A 266 8.93 15.17 8.05
N GLY A 267 9.15 15.29 9.37
CA GLY A 267 9.70 14.24 10.21
C GLY A 267 8.79 13.01 10.43
N THR A 268 7.54 13.04 9.97
CA THR A 268 6.64 11.86 9.99
C THR A 268 6.46 11.21 8.63
N VAL A 269 6.98 11.81 7.56
CA VAL A 269 6.76 11.36 6.18
C VAL A 269 7.74 10.25 5.81
N SER A 270 7.20 9.14 5.29
CA SER A 270 7.99 8.14 4.58
C SER A 270 8.14 8.53 3.12
N LEU A 271 9.25 9.20 2.76
CA LEU A 271 9.45 9.70 1.40
C LEU A 271 9.43 8.57 0.36
N ASP A 272 10.08 7.43 0.65
CA ASP A 272 10.06 6.29 -0.27
C ASP A 272 8.66 5.74 -0.52
N GLY A 273 7.82 5.69 0.53
CA GLY A 273 6.41 5.30 0.42
C GLY A 273 5.63 6.27 -0.46
N VAL A 274 5.76 7.58 -0.20
CA VAL A 274 5.13 8.63 -1.01
C VAL A 274 5.55 8.53 -2.48
N LEU A 275 6.84 8.29 -2.77
CA LEU A 275 7.34 8.11 -4.13
C LEU A 275 6.86 6.81 -4.80
N GLN A 276 6.56 5.76 -4.03
CA GLN A 276 5.92 4.55 -4.54
C GLN A 276 4.46 4.82 -4.91
N ASP A 277 3.73 5.51 -4.05
CA ASP A 277 2.30 5.82 -4.27
C ASP A 277 2.11 6.75 -5.48
N VAL A 278 2.96 7.77 -5.66
CA VAL A 278 2.95 8.62 -6.86
C VAL A 278 3.19 7.79 -8.13
N ARG A 279 4.09 6.81 -8.09
CA ARG A 279 4.32 5.90 -9.23
C ARG A 279 3.13 4.98 -9.49
N ALA A 280 2.46 4.50 -8.44
CA ALA A 280 1.24 3.71 -8.58
C ALA A 280 0.12 4.54 -9.23
N LEU A 281 -0.06 5.81 -8.83
CA LEU A 281 -1.00 6.73 -9.48
C LEU A 281 -0.68 6.95 -10.96
N GLN A 282 0.60 7.13 -11.29
CA GLN A 282 1.04 7.28 -12.69
C GLN A 282 0.71 6.02 -13.52
N GLN A 283 0.93 4.83 -12.97
CA GLN A 283 0.59 3.58 -13.64
C GLN A 283 -0.93 3.43 -13.82
N GLY A 284 -1.73 3.83 -12.84
CA GLY A 284 -3.18 3.88 -12.92
C GLY A 284 -3.69 4.86 -13.99
N MET A 285 -3.07 6.03 -14.12
CA MET A 285 -3.37 6.99 -15.21
C MET A 285 -3.07 6.38 -16.58
N GLU A 286 -1.95 5.68 -16.75
CA GLU A 286 -1.62 5.05 -18.04
C GLU A 286 -2.53 3.85 -18.35
N LEU A 287 -2.96 3.08 -17.35
CA LEU A 287 -3.99 2.06 -17.52
C LEU A 287 -5.31 2.68 -18.00
N THR A 288 -5.74 3.77 -17.37
CA THR A 288 -6.95 4.52 -17.72
C THR A 288 -6.87 5.06 -19.15
N ARG A 289 -5.73 5.62 -19.54
CA ARG A 289 -5.49 6.11 -20.91
C ARG A 289 -5.53 4.99 -21.95
N ARG A 290 -4.91 3.85 -21.66
CA ARG A 290 -4.95 2.67 -22.53
C ARG A 290 -6.36 2.13 -22.69
N GLU A 291 -7.16 2.12 -21.63
CA GLU A 291 -8.54 1.65 -21.71
C GLU A 291 -9.43 2.64 -22.48
N PHE A 292 -9.22 3.95 -22.30
CA PHE A 292 -9.89 4.97 -23.11
C PHE A 292 -9.60 4.81 -24.61
N LEU A 293 -8.35 4.56 -25.00
CA LEU A 293 -7.97 4.28 -26.39
C LEU A 293 -8.63 3.01 -26.98
N ARG A 294 -9.09 2.08 -26.12
CA ARG A 294 -9.77 0.83 -26.52
C ARG A 294 -11.30 1.00 -26.58
N GLN A 295 -11.83 2.09 -26.02
CA GLN A 295 -13.24 2.44 -25.97
C GLN A 295 -13.35 3.96 -26.16
N ASP A 296 -13.03 4.40 -27.38
CA ASP A 296 -12.75 5.80 -27.79
C ASP A 296 -13.88 6.81 -27.46
N ASP A 297 -15.06 6.31 -27.07
CA ASP A 297 -16.27 7.09 -26.80
C ASP A 297 -16.70 7.12 -25.32
N SER A 298 -15.87 6.70 -24.35
CA SER A 298 -16.26 6.78 -22.92
C SER A 298 -16.15 8.21 -22.37
N PRO A 299 -17.27 8.91 -22.06
CA PRO A 299 -17.21 10.28 -21.53
C PRO A 299 -16.60 10.32 -20.13
N VAL A 300 -16.86 9.30 -19.30
CA VAL A 300 -16.33 9.20 -17.93
C VAL A 300 -14.79 9.18 -17.93
N LEU A 301 -14.20 8.32 -18.76
CA LEU A 301 -12.74 8.22 -18.85
C LEU A 301 -12.12 9.49 -19.44
N LYS A 302 -12.76 10.08 -20.45
CA LYS A 302 -12.29 11.32 -21.09
C LYS A 302 -12.27 12.48 -20.11
N ASP A 303 -13.36 12.69 -19.38
CA ASP A 303 -13.48 13.78 -18.40
C ASP A 303 -12.51 13.57 -17.24
N PHE A 304 -12.40 12.33 -16.73
CA PHE A 304 -11.44 12.01 -15.69
C PHE A 304 -10.00 12.31 -16.12
N LEU A 305 -9.57 11.83 -17.29
CA LEU A 305 -8.22 12.07 -17.81
C LEU A 305 -7.96 13.56 -18.00
N LYS A 306 -8.93 14.31 -18.54
CA LYS A 306 -8.81 15.75 -18.75
C LYS A 306 -8.61 16.50 -17.43
N VAL A 307 -9.41 16.19 -16.41
CA VAL A 307 -9.35 16.89 -15.11
C VAL A 307 -8.10 16.51 -14.32
N ASN A 308 -7.71 15.23 -14.34
CA ASN A 308 -6.68 14.71 -13.43
C ASN A 308 -5.28 14.65 -14.03
N SER A 309 -5.10 14.88 -15.34
CA SER A 309 -3.76 14.90 -15.95
C SER A 309 -2.87 15.99 -15.36
N GLU A 310 -3.38 17.22 -15.22
CA GLU A 310 -2.62 18.33 -14.62
C GLU A 310 -2.26 18.05 -13.15
N VAL A 311 -3.18 17.43 -12.40
CA VAL A 311 -2.97 17.02 -11.01
C VAL A 311 -1.84 15.98 -10.93
N MET A 312 -1.84 15.00 -11.83
CA MET A 312 -0.80 13.96 -11.90
C MET A 312 0.55 14.55 -12.30
N GLU A 313 0.60 15.44 -13.30
CA GLU A 313 1.84 16.12 -13.71
C GLU A 313 2.44 16.95 -12.58
N LYS A 314 1.59 17.68 -11.85
CA LYS A 314 2.01 18.42 -10.66
C LYS A 314 2.56 17.49 -9.57
N LEU A 315 1.87 16.40 -9.25
CA LEU A 315 2.34 15.42 -8.28
C LEU A 315 3.70 14.83 -8.66
N GLN A 316 3.92 14.55 -9.95
CA GLN A 316 5.22 14.07 -10.43
C GLN A 316 6.31 15.13 -10.27
N ALA A 317 6.05 16.37 -10.67
CA ALA A 317 6.98 17.48 -10.50
C ALA A 317 7.32 17.69 -9.01
N ASP A 318 6.32 17.80 -8.15
CA ASP A 318 6.48 17.97 -6.70
C ASP A 318 7.23 16.76 -6.09
N SER A 319 6.98 15.54 -6.56
CA SER A 319 7.70 14.34 -6.09
C SER A 319 9.19 14.37 -6.41
N LYS A 320 9.54 14.82 -7.62
CA LYS A 320 10.93 15.00 -8.04
C LYS A 320 11.59 16.11 -7.24
N THR A 321 10.94 17.27 -7.13
CA THR A 321 11.44 18.40 -6.35
C THR A 321 11.61 18.05 -4.87
N ALA A 322 10.66 17.32 -4.26
CA ALA A 322 10.76 16.87 -2.88
C ALA A 322 11.99 15.97 -2.66
N LYS A 323 12.20 15.00 -3.56
CA LYS A 323 13.35 14.11 -3.50
C LYS A 323 14.67 14.88 -3.63
N GLU A 324 14.81 15.72 -4.65
CA GLU A 324 16.03 16.50 -4.90
C GLU A 324 16.31 17.50 -3.76
N ALA A 325 15.27 18.19 -3.27
CA ALA A 325 15.40 19.11 -2.15
C ALA A 325 15.84 18.39 -0.87
N TYR A 326 15.26 17.22 -0.60
CA TYR A 326 15.60 16.40 0.55
C TYR A 326 17.04 15.89 0.48
N GLU A 327 17.41 15.22 -0.61
CA GLU A 327 18.76 14.68 -0.82
C GLU A 327 19.80 15.80 -0.69
N SER A 328 19.54 16.94 -1.34
CA SER A 328 20.43 18.09 -1.26
C SER A 328 20.54 18.68 0.15
N ALA A 329 19.47 18.68 0.94
CA ALA A 329 19.52 19.15 2.32
C ALA A 329 20.31 18.17 3.21
N VAL A 330 20.07 16.86 3.08
CA VAL A 330 20.79 15.85 3.86
C VAL A 330 22.30 15.91 3.59
N GLU A 331 22.70 15.98 2.32
CA GLU A 331 24.09 16.11 1.90
C GLU A 331 24.70 17.45 2.37
N TYR A 332 23.91 18.54 2.35
CA TYR A 332 24.36 19.85 2.81
C TYR A 332 24.79 19.85 4.28
N PHE A 333 24.14 19.05 5.12
CA PHE A 333 24.52 18.85 6.52
C PHE A 333 25.49 17.66 6.74
N GLY A 334 26.04 17.11 5.65
CA GLY A 334 27.08 16.09 5.67
C GLY A 334 26.58 14.66 5.90
N GLU A 335 25.28 14.43 5.98
CA GLU A 335 24.70 13.10 6.17
C GLU A 335 24.46 12.39 4.82
N ASN A 336 24.19 11.08 4.87
CA ASN A 336 23.92 10.29 3.66
C ASN A 336 22.40 10.11 3.46
N PRO A 337 21.80 10.59 2.35
CA PRO A 337 20.36 10.48 2.11
C PRO A 337 19.88 9.03 1.99
N LYS A 338 20.76 8.09 1.62
CA LYS A 338 20.40 6.66 1.53
C LYS A 338 20.22 5.99 2.89
N THR A 339 20.80 6.55 3.95
CA THR A 339 20.75 5.97 5.30
C THR A 339 20.05 6.89 6.30
N SER A 340 19.63 8.06 5.87
CA SER A 340 19.01 9.08 6.71
C SER A 340 17.66 9.44 6.08
N PRO A 341 16.57 8.71 6.41
CA PRO A 341 15.23 9.08 5.96
C PRO A 341 14.70 10.33 6.68
N PRO A 342 13.67 11.00 6.15
CA PRO A 342 13.08 12.19 6.79
C PRO A 342 12.72 12.00 8.26
N THR A 343 12.26 10.78 8.59
CA THR A 343 11.88 10.34 9.94
C THR A 343 13.02 10.26 10.94
N THR A 344 14.27 10.36 10.49
CA THR A 344 15.44 10.47 11.37
C THR A 344 16.12 11.82 11.21
N PHE A 345 16.19 12.35 10.00
CA PHE A 345 16.88 13.59 9.68
C PHE A 345 16.23 14.82 10.31
N PHE A 346 14.96 15.10 10.01
CA PHE A 346 14.28 16.29 10.55
C PHE A 346 14.14 16.27 12.07
N PRO A 347 13.89 15.11 12.72
CA PRO A 347 13.86 15.04 14.17
C PRO A 347 15.14 15.47 14.90
N MET A 348 16.33 15.37 14.27
CA MET A 348 17.57 15.89 14.86
C MET A 348 17.48 17.41 15.13
N PHE A 349 17.01 18.16 14.14
CA PHE A 349 16.79 19.61 14.27
C PHE A 349 15.65 19.91 15.25
N MET A 350 14.57 19.15 15.23
CA MET A 350 13.44 19.33 16.14
C MET A 350 13.83 19.14 17.61
N ARG A 351 14.66 18.14 17.92
CA ARG A 351 15.21 17.94 19.27
C ARG A 351 16.05 19.14 19.70
N PHE A 352 16.95 19.59 18.83
CA PHE A 352 17.79 20.76 19.09
C PHE A 352 16.96 22.03 19.32
N ILE A 353 15.99 22.32 18.45
CA ILE A 353 15.09 23.48 18.58
C ILE A 353 14.28 23.41 19.87
N ARG A 354 13.75 22.22 20.22
CA ARG A 354 12.98 22.04 21.46
C ARG A 354 13.83 22.24 22.71
N ALA A 355 15.10 21.85 22.67
CA ALA A 355 16.02 22.02 23.78
C ALA A 355 16.60 23.45 23.87
N TYR A 356 16.65 24.15 22.73
CA TYR A 356 17.08 25.55 22.66
C TYR A 356 16.04 26.50 23.26
N LYS A 357 14.76 26.26 22.95
CA LYS A 357 13.61 26.98 23.53
C LYS A 357 13.46 26.65 25.01
#